data_AF-A0A920KDC0-F1
#
_entry.id   AF-A0A920KDC0-F1
#
_cell.length_a   1.000
_cell.length_b   1.000
_cell.length_c   1.000
_cell.angle_alpha   90.00
_cell.angle_beta   90.00
_cell.angle_gamma   90.00
#
_symmetry.space_group_name_H-M   'P 1'
#
loop_
_entity.id
_entity.type
_entity.pdbx_description
1 polymer ?
#
loop_
_entity_poly.entity_id
_entity_poly.type
_entity_poly.pdbx_seq_one_letter_code
_entity_poly.pdbx_strand_id
1 'polypeptide(L)'
;MQLLQTLCAIHAPSGNEGPMKSFLLDYIQKEQGNWKAKPEIITGDSIQDCIILKFGKPRTAIFAHMDSIGFTVRYGKELIKIGGPKPMTAFN
;
A
#
# COMPACT_ATOMS: atom_id res chain seq x y z
N MET A 1 5.17 -8.33 -15.60
CA MET A 1 6.10 -7.59 -14.70
C MET A 1 5.80 -6.10 -14.60
N GLN A 2 5.11 -5.48 -15.57
CA GLN A 2 4.80 -4.04 -15.54
C GLN A 2 4.00 -3.61 -14.29
N LEU A 3 2.95 -4.34 -13.91
CA LEU A 3 2.15 -4.01 -12.71
C LEU A 3 2.99 -3.99 -11.43
N LEU A 4 3.88 -4.98 -11.25
CA LEU A 4 4.76 -5.03 -10.09
C LEU A 4 5.71 -3.82 -10.05
N GLN A 5 6.27 -3.45 -11.20
CA GLN A 5 7.11 -2.24 -11.29
C GLN A 5 6.31 -0.98 -10.94
N THR A 6 5.07 -0.86 -11.40
CA THR A 6 4.18 0.25 -11.03
C THR A 6 3.93 0.29 -9.53
N LEU A 7 3.60 -0.86 -8.91
CA LEU A 7 3.40 -0.95 -7.46
C LEU A 7 4.66 -0.51 -6.69
N CYS A 8 5.85 -0.98 -7.09
CA CYS A 8 7.10 -0.59 -6.43
C CYS A 8 7.50 0.88 -6.64
N ALA A 9 7.00 1.53 -7.69
CA ALA A 9 7.31 2.92 -7.99
C ALA A 9 6.45 3.93 -7.20
N ILE A 10 5.32 3.49 -6.62
CA ILE A 10 4.45 4.35 -5.83
C ILE A 10 5.08 4.60 -4.47
N HIS A 11 5.31 5.87 -4.15
CA HIS A 11 5.82 6.27 -2.84
C HIS A 11 4.71 6.18 -1.79
N ALA A 12 4.76 5.12 -0.98
CA ALA A 12 3.81 4.86 0.10
C ALA A 12 4.55 4.32 1.35
N PRO A 13 5.31 5.17 2.06
CA PRO A 13 5.95 4.76 3.30
C PRO A 13 4.90 4.58 4.42
N SER A 14 5.28 3.87 5.49
CA SER A 14 4.41 3.72 6.67
C SER A 14 3.93 5.07 7.20
N GLY A 15 2.62 5.22 7.37
CA GLY A 15 1.95 6.47 7.76
C GLY A 15 1.60 7.40 6.60
N ASN A 16 1.84 7.02 5.35
CA ASN A 16 1.42 7.75 4.15
C ASN A 16 1.05 6.80 2.99
N GLU A 17 0.12 5.89 3.26
CA GLU A 17 -0.32 4.84 2.34
C GLU A 17 -1.39 5.31 1.34
N GLY A 18 -1.97 6.51 1.54
CA GLY A 18 -3.03 7.09 0.71
C GLY A 18 -2.80 7.03 -0.82
N PRO A 19 -1.59 7.29 -1.36
CA PRO A 19 -1.31 7.12 -2.79
C PRO A 19 -1.44 5.68 -3.27
N MET A 20 -0.95 4.70 -2.50
CA MET A 20 -1.07 3.27 -2.84
C MET A 20 -2.52 2.82 -2.77
N LYS A 21 -3.25 3.24 -1.73
CA LYS A 21 -4.68 2.96 -1.60
C LYS A 21 -5.47 3.46 -2.81
N SER A 22 -5.25 4.70 -3.22
CA SER A 22 -5.92 5.30 -4.38
C SER A 22 -5.65 4.49 -5.66
N PHE A 23 -4.38 4.17 -5.93
CA PHE A 23 -4.00 3.35 -7.08
C PHE A 23 -4.68 1.98 -7.07
N LEU A 24 -4.67 1.30 -5.93
CA LEU A 24 -5.28 -0.03 -5.80
C LEU A 24 -6.80 0.04 -5.99
N LEU A 25 -7.48 1.03 -5.43
CA LEU A 25 -8.92 1.19 -5.62
C LEU A 25 -9.30 1.40 -7.08
N ASP A 26 -8.56 2.24 -7.81
CA ASP A 26 -8.77 2.45 -9.24
C ASP A 26 -8.51 1.19 -10.05
N TYR A 27 -7.43 0.46 -9.72
CA TYR A 27 -7.10 -0.81 -10.36
C TYR A 27 -8.18 -1.86 -10.11
N ILE A 28 -8.64 -2.01 -8.86
CA ILE A 28 -9.72 -2.93 -8.47
C ILE A 28 -11.01 -2.57 -9.20
N GLN A 29 -11.39 -1.28 -9.23
CA GLN A 29 -12.58 -0.79 -9.92
C GLN A 29 -12.59 -1.16 -11.40
N LYS A 30 -11.45 -1.01 -12.06
CA LYS A 30 -11.25 -1.32 -13.48
C LYS A 30 -11.27 -2.82 -13.76
N GLU A 31 -10.59 -3.63 -12.95
CA GLU A 31 -10.36 -5.04 -13.26
C GLU A 31 -11.41 -5.99 -12.65
N GLN A 32 -12.17 -5.57 -11.63
CA GLN A 32 -13.14 -6.45 -10.95
C GLN A 32 -14.20 -7.05 -11.88
N GLY A 33 -14.49 -6.43 -13.03
CA GLY A 33 -15.40 -6.98 -14.03
C GLY A 33 -14.86 -8.23 -14.74
N ASN A 34 -13.53 -8.39 -14.76
CA ASN A 34 -12.84 -9.53 -15.37
C ASN A 34 -12.64 -10.68 -14.37
N TRP A 35 -12.96 -10.48 -13.09
CA TRP A 35 -12.75 -11.49 -12.05
C TRP A 35 -13.92 -12.47 -12.00
N LYS A 36 -13.62 -13.72 -11.67
CA LYS A 36 -14.64 -14.78 -11.52
C LYS A 36 -15.69 -14.45 -10.45
N ALA A 37 -15.32 -13.70 -9.42
CA ALA A 37 -16.20 -13.25 -8.37
C ALA A 37 -15.93 -11.77 -8.08
N LYS A 38 -16.99 -10.97 -8.07
CA LYS A 38 -16.91 -9.56 -7.69
C LYS A 38 -16.90 -9.44 -6.16
N PRO A 39 -15.91 -8.75 -5.56
CA PRO A 39 -15.90 -8.54 -4.12
C PRO A 39 -16.83 -7.39 -3.72
N GLU A 40 -17.24 -7.42 -2.47
CA GLU A 40 -17.66 -6.23 -1.73
C GLU A 40 -16.39 -5.49 -1.28
N ILE A 41 -16.23 -4.25 -1.72
CA ILE A 41 -15.09 -3.39 -1.37
C ILE A 41 -15.48 -2.59 -0.14
N ILE A 42 -14.74 -2.78 0.96
CA ILE A 42 -14.97 -2.07 2.21
C ILE A 42 -13.81 -1.10 2.41
N THR A 43 -14.14 0.19 2.45
CA THR A 43 -13.27 1.33 2.72
C THR A 43 -14.02 2.37 3.54
N GLY A 44 -13.30 3.30 4.17
CA GLY A 44 -13.89 4.44 4.87
C GLY A 44 -13.08 4.84 6.10
N ASP A 45 -13.50 5.93 6.74
CA ASP A 45 -12.74 6.58 7.83
C ASP A 45 -12.49 5.64 9.02
N SER A 46 -13.39 4.70 9.27
CA SER A 46 -13.26 3.69 10.34
C SER A 46 -12.05 2.75 10.19
N ILE A 47 -11.49 2.61 8.98
CA ILE A 47 -10.33 1.75 8.70
C ILE A 47 -9.19 2.52 8.02
N GLN A 48 -9.22 3.86 8.09
CA GLN A 48 -8.17 4.74 7.56
C GLN A 48 -7.87 4.44 6.08
N ASP A 49 -6.60 4.10 5.77
CA ASP A 49 -6.13 3.80 4.42
C ASP A 49 -6.17 2.33 4.04
N CYS A 50 -6.74 1.46 4.88
CA CYS A 50 -6.91 0.05 4.56
C CYS A 50 -7.98 -0.18 3.48
N ILE A 51 -7.82 -1.31 2.76
CA ILE A 51 -8.79 -1.81 1.79
C ILE A 51 -9.10 -3.26 2.17
N ILE A 52 -10.39 -3.60 2.27
CA ILE A 52 -10.83 -4.97 2.49
C ILE A 52 -11.65 -5.42 1.28
N LEU A 53 -11.27 -6.57 0.70
CA LEU A 53 -12.01 -7.22 -0.37
C LEU A 53 -12.69 -8.48 0.16
N LYS A 54 -14.01 -8.41 0.33
CA LYS A 54 -14.82 -9.52 0.82
C LYS A 54 -15.45 -10.26 -0.36
N PHE A 55 -15.03 -11.51 -0.57
CA PHE A 55 -15.58 -12.37 -1.61
C PHE A 55 -16.63 -13.32 -1.02
N GLY A 56 -17.90 -13.07 -1.31
CA GLY A 56 -19.02 -13.91 -0.85
C GLY A 56 -19.08 -14.06 0.67
N LYS A 57 -19.10 -15.32 1.16
CA LYS A 57 -19.02 -15.67 2.58
C LYS A 57 -17.63 -16.25 2.88
N PRO A 58 -16.62 -15.40 3.12
CA PRO A 58 -15.26 -15.87 3.32
C PRO A 58 -15.13 -16.69 4.61
N ARG A 59 -14.22 -17.67 4.60
CA ARG A 59 -13.82 -18.44 5.79
C ARG A 59 -12.40 -18.11 6.26
N THR A 60 -11.68 -17.35 5.42
CA THR A 60 -10.25 -17.07 5.57
C THR A 60 -10.02 -15.61 5.20
N ALA A 61 -9.13 -14.95 5.93
CA ALA A 61 -8.63 -13.61 5.60
C ALA A 61 -7.15 -13.71 5.20
N ILE A 62 -6.77 -12.98 4.16
CA ILE A 62 -5.38 -12.84 3.72
C ILE A 62 -5.01 -11.38 3.93
N PHE A 63 -3.85 -11.15 4.56
CA PHE A 63 -3.34 -9.81 4.82
C PHE A 63 -2.06 -9.58 4.03
N ALA A 64 -2.03 -8.48 3.29
CA ALA A 64 -0.84 -7.95 2.63
C ALA A 64 -0.71 -6.49 3.04
N HIS A 65 0.45 -6.11 3.56
CA HIS A 65 0.71 -4.73 3.94
C HIS A 65 1.09 -3.90 2.69
N MET A 66 0.64 -2.65 2.65
CA MET A 66 0.87 -1.73 1.52
C MET A 66 2.03 -0.78 1.77
N ASP A 67 2.39 -0.61 3.03
CA ASP A 67 3.40 0.32 3.47
C ASP A 67 4.81 -0.18 3.13
N SER A 68 5.66 0.77 2.82
CA SER A 68 7.08 0.54 2.57
C SER A 68 7.93 1.10 3.71
N ILE A 69 9.12 0.52 3.85
CA ILE A 69 10.19 1.09 4.66
C ILE A 69 10.72 2.37 4.02
N GLY A 70 11.20 3.31 4.82
CA GLY A 70 11.66 4.59 4.31
C GLY A 70 12.31 5.46 5.36
N PHE A 71 12.40 6.76 5.08
CA PHE A 71 12.92 7.75 6.01
C PHE A 71 12.01 8.97 6.06
N THR A 72 11.84 9.54 7.25
CA THR A 72 11.17 10.84 7.46
C THR A 72 12.22 11.90 7.77
N VAL A 73 12.08 13.09 7.18
CA VAL A 73 12.95 14.24 7.46
C VAL A 73 12.50 14.95 8.73
N ARG A 74 13.43 15.23 9.64
CA ARG A 74 13.24 16.03 10.85
C ARG A 74 13.88 17.42 10.70
N TYR A 75 13.80 18.22 11.76
CA TYR A 75 14.54 19.47 11.90
C TYR A 75 16.03 19.28 11.63
N GLY A 76 16.67 20.26 11.01
CA GLY A 76 18.09 20.16 10.66
C GLY A 76 18.41 19.20 9.51
N LYS A 77 17.40 18.72 8.75
CA LYS A 77 17.55 17.73 7.66
C LYS A 77 18.04 16.36 8.14
N GLU A 78 17.84 16.05 9.42
CA GLU A 78 18.12 14.72 9.97
C GLU A 78 17.10 13.70 9.43
N LEU A 79 17.55 12.47 9.18
CA LEU A 79 16.68 11.39 8.70
C LEU A 79 16.37 10.41 9.82
N ILE A 80 15.08 10.20 10.08
CA ILE A 80 14.57 9.18 11.00
C ILE A 80 14.08 8.00 10.18
N LYS A 81 14.40 6.78 10.60
CA LYS A 81 13.96 5.56 9.93
C LYS A 81 12.45 5.32 10.12
N ILE A 82 11.78 4.94 9.04
CA ILE A 82 10.43 4.36 9.04
C ILE A 82 10.58 2.85 8.86
N GLY A 83 10.30 2.08 9.92
CA GLY A 83 10.52 0.63 9.94
C GLY A 83 12.00 0.24 10.09
N GLY A 84 12.44 -0.80 9.38
CA GLY A 84 13.81 -1.32 9.41
C GLY A 84 14.63 -1.10 8.12
N PRO A 85 14.67 0.10 7.53
CA PRO A 85 15.41 0.33 6.29
C PRO A 85 16.91 0.17 6.52
N LYS A 86 17.58 -0.46 5.56
CA LYS A 86 19.03 -0.58 5.55
C LYS A 86 19.61 0.78 5.12
N PRO A 87 20.30 1.52 6.00
CA PRO A 87 20.93 2.77 5.59
C PRO A 87 22.04 2.43 4.59
N MET A 88 21.95 3.01 3.39
CA MET A 88 23.05 2.97 2.45
C MET A 88 23.92 4.17 2.76
N THR A 89 25.07 3.94 3.39
CA THR A 89 26.11 4.96 3.49
C THR A 89 26.57 5.23 2.06
N ALA A 90 26.33 6.43 1.55
CA ALA A 90 27.02 6.88 0.34
C ALA A 90 28.51 6.91 0.71
N PHE A 91 29.28 5.96 0.18
CA PHE A 91 30.73 6.07 0.21
C PHE A 91 31.10 7.24 -0.71
N ASN A 92 31.89 8.18 -0.17
CA ASN A 92 32.62 9.18 -0.95
C ASN A 92 33.61 8.49 -1.89
#